data_AF-A0A2D6NWR8-F1
#
_entry.id   AF-A0A2D6NWR8-F1
#
_cell.length_a   1.000
_cell.length_b   1.000
_cell.length_c   1.000
_cell.angle_alpha   90.00
_cell.angle_beta   90.00
_cell.angle_gamma   90.00
#
_symmetry.space_group_name_H-M   'P 1'
#
loop_
_entity.id
_entity.type
_entity.pdbx_description
1 polymer ?
#
loop_
_entity_poly.entity_id
_entity_poly.type
_entity_poly.pdbx_seq_one_letter_code
_entity_poly.pdbx_strand_id
1 'polypeptide(L)'
;MTFSLGIITGILLMIAIFLIILYFKSDFKPEEKKIKTINNKPKKKLKGGIIPPPDELREAQKRIINENKKYGRATRLEELS
;
A
#
# COMPACT_ATOMS: atom_id res chain seq x y z
N MET A 1 -9.78 45.91 -32.41
CA MET A 1 -10.69 45.39 -31.36
C MET A 1 -10.60 43.87 -31.18
N THR A 2 -10.59 43.07 -32.25
CA THR A 2 -10.49 41.60 -32.17
C THR A 2 -9.12 41.10 -31.68
N PHE A 3 -8.04 41.76 -32.11
CA PHE A 3 -6.68 41.40 -31.70
C PHE A 3 -6.43 41.56 -30.19
N SER A 4 -6.90 42.68 -29.60
CA SER A 4 -6.83 42.93 -28.17
C SER A 4 -7.69 41.95 -27.36
N LEU A 5 -8.85 41.54 -27.90
CA LEU A 5 -9.69 40.52 -27.27
C LEU A 5 -8.98 39.15 -27.20
N GLY A 6 -8.30 38.76 -28.29
CA GLY A 6 -7.54 37.51 -28.35
C GLY A 6 -6.39 37.44 -27.35
N ILE A 7 -5.71 38.57 -27.11
CA ILE A 7 -4.65 38.66 -26.11
C ILE A 7 -5.21 38.48 -24.71
N ILE A 8 -6.33 39.14 -24.39
CA ILE A 8 -6.97 39.05 -23.07
C ILE A 8 -7.46 37.63 -22.79
N THR A 9 -8.10 36.98 -23.77
CA THR A 9 -8.56 35.60 -23.61
C THR A 9 -7.40 34.62 -23.45
N GLY A 10 -6.30 34.82 -24.17
CA GLY A 10 -5.07 34.02 -24.01
C GLY A 10 -4.46 34.16 -22.60
N ILE A 11 -4.40 35.38 -22.07
CA ILE A 11 -3.90 35.64 -20.71
C ILE A 11 -4.80 34.97 -19.66
N LEU A 12 -6.13 35.07 -19.81
CA LEU A 12 -7.07 34.40 -18.92
C LEU A 12 -6.90 32.87 -18.93
N LEU A 13 -6.69 32.29 -20.10
CA LEU A 13 -6.48 30.84 -20.23
C LEU A 13 -5.20 30.39 -19.52
N MET A 14 -4.10 31.16 -19.66
CA MET A 14 -2.83 30.88 -18.97
C MET A 14 -2.98 30.95 -17.45
N ILE A 15 -3.72 31.93 -16.94
CA ILE A 15 -4.00 32.05 -15.50
C ILE A 15 -4.83 30.86 -15.01
N ALA A 16 -5.85 30.45 -15.77
CA ALA A 16 -6.68 29.30 -15.42
C ALA A 16 -5.87 27.99 -15.35
N ILE A 17 -5.00 27.74 -16.34
CA ILE A 17 -4.11 26.57 -16.34
C ILE A 17 -3.16 26.60 -15.15
N PHE A 18 -2.58 27.77 -14.84
CA PHE A 18 -1.70 27.94 -13.69
C PHE A 18 -2.42 27.65 -12.37
N LEU A 19 -3.65 28.13 -12.20
CA LEU A 19 -4.48 27.86 -11.02
C LEU A 19 -4.82 26.38 -10.88
N ILE A 20 -5.12 25.68 -11.97
CA ILE A 20 -5.37 24.24 -11.97
C ILE A 20 -4.11 23.48 -11.51
N ILE A 21 -2.94 23.81 -12.06
CA ILE A 21 -1.68 23.19 -11.66
C ILE A 21 -1.38 23.47 -10.18
N LEU A 22 -1.63 24.69 -9.70
CA LEU A 22 -1.45 25.07 -8.31
C LEU A 22 -2.41 24.33 -7.38
N TYR A 23 -3.67 24.17 -7.79
CA TYR A 23 -4.69 23.41 -7.07
C TYR A 23 -4.26 21.96 -6.91
N PHE A 24 -3.87 21.29 -8.00
CA PHE A 24 -3.37 19.93 -7.95
C PHE A 24 -2.08 19.83 -7.11
N LYS A 25 -1.12 20.75 -7.28
CA LYS A 25 0.11 20.78 -6.47
C LYS A 25 -0.15 20.97 -4.97
N SER A 26 -1.23 21.67 -4.61
CA SER A 26 -1.72 21.81 -3.23
C SER A 26 -2.35 20.51 -2.72
N ASP A 27 -3.17 19.84 -3.53
CA ASP A 27 -3.79 18.55 -3.16
C ASP A 27 -2.76 17.39 -3.10
N PHE A 28 -1.63 17.49 -3.81
CA PHE A 28 -0.56 16.49 -3.77
C PHE A 28 0.33 16.53 -2.51
N LYS A 29 0.02 17.37 -1.51
CA LYS A 29 0.64 17.30 -0.18
C LYS A 29 -0.47 17.27 0.89
N PRO A 30 -0.81 16.12 1.55
CA PRO A 30 0.13 15.11 2.04
C PRO A 30 -0.45 13.67 2.16
N GLU A 31 -0.55 12.90 1.07
CA GLU A 31 -0.74 11.44 1.22
C GLU A 31 0.57 10.71 1.59
N GLU A 32 1.74 11.34 1.43
CA GLU A 32 3.00 10.78 1.92
C GLU A 32 3.04 10.62 3.45
N LYS A 33 2.35 11.51 4.20
CA LYS A 33 2.17 11.30 5.64
C LYS A 33 1.21 10.14 5.92
N LYS A 34 0.14 9.93 5.14
CA LYS A 34 -0.72 8.75 5.34
C LYS A 34 0.02 7.45 5.06
N ILE A 35 0.86 7.39 4.03
CA ILE A 35 1.65 6.17 3.72
C ILE A 35 2.70 5.90 4.81
N LYS A 36 3.40 6.94 5.33
CA LYS A 36 4.30 6.76 6.49
C LYS A 36 3.53 6.40 7.78
N THR A 37 2.30 6.89 7.95
CA THR A 37 1.49 6.56 9.14
C THR A 37 0.83 5.18 9.04
N ILE A 38 0.61 4.63 7.83
CA ILE A 38 0.16 3.24 7.65
C ILE A 38 1.31 2.27 7.96
N ASN A 39 2.55 2.59 7.60
CA ASN A 39 3.71 1.77 7.97
C ASN A 39 4.09 1.85 9.46
N ASN A 40 3.71 2.91 10.17
CA ASN A 40 3.99 3.08 11.61
C ASN A 40 2.79 2.81 12.53
N LYS A 41 1.61 2.46 12.01
CA LYS A 41 0.55 1.91 12.85
C LYS A 41 0.93 0.47 13.18
N PRO A 42 1.07 0.08 14.46
CA PRO A 42 1.20 -1.33 14.80
C PRO A 42 -0.01 -2.04 14.18
N LYS A 43 0.25 -3.04 13.33
CA LYS A 43 -0.79 -3.92 12.77
C LYS A 43 -1.73 -4.27 13.91
N LYS A 44 -2.93 -3.67 13.91
CA LYS A 44 -3.97 -3.96 14.88
C LYS A 44 -4.24 -5.44 14.69
N LYS A 45 -3.74 -6.28 15.61
CA LYS A 45 -3.96 -7.72 15.61
C LYS A 45 -5.47 -7.91 15.57
N LEU A 46 -6.00 -8.27 14.41
CA LEU A 46 -7.36 -8.74 14.27
C LEU A 46 -7.49 -9.87 15.29
N LYS A 47 -8.29 -9.65 16.34
CA LYS A 47 -8.69 -10.69 17.29
C LYS A 47 -9.68 -11.63 16.59
N GLY A 48 -9.27 -12.22 15.47
CA GLY A 48 -9.73 -13.54 15.06
C GLY A 48 -8.69 -14.49 15.63
N GLY A 49 -8.92 -14.97 16.85
CA GLY A 49 -8.01 -15.90 17.49
C GLY A 49 -7.98 -17.19 16.71
N ILE A 50 -7.05 -17.33 15.76
CA ILE A 50 -6.59 -18.65 15.34
C ILE A 50 -5.95 -19.20 16.60
N ILE A 51 -6.64 -20.14 17.26
CA ILE A 51 -6.10 -20.88 18.39
C ILE A 51 -4.80 -21.50 17.85
N PRO A 52 -3.62 -21.12 18.38
CA PRO A 52 -2.39 -21.72 17.93
C PRO A 52 -2.50 -23.23 18.15
N PRO A 53 -2.07 -24.06 17.18
CA PRO A 53 -2.06 -25.50 17.38
C PRO A 53 -1.20 -25.82 18.62
N PRO A 54 -1.58 -26.85 19.40
CA PRO A 54 -0.81 -27.31 20.57
C PRO A 54 0.66 -27.54 20.22
N ASP A 55 1.55 -27.37 21.20
CA ASP A 55 3.00 -27.35 20.96
C ASP A 55 3.53 -28.65 20.33
N GLU A 56 2.88 -29.78 20.55
CA GLU A 56 3.18 -31.06 19.89
C GLU A 56 2.98 -31.01 18.36
N LEU A 57 1.88 -30.39 17.90
CA LEU A 57 1.60 -30.20 16.48
C LEU A 57 2.58 -29.21 15.85
N ARG A 58 3.03 -28.19 16.59
CA ARG A 58 4.04 -27.24 16.11
C ARG A 58 5.39 -27.91 15.86
N GLU A 59 5.78 -28.84 16.71
CA GLU A 59 7.02 -29.58 16.51
C GLU A 59 6.93 -30.50 15.28
N ALA A 60 5.81 -31.18 15.09
CA ALA A 60 5.56 -32.01 13.91
C ALA A 60 5.60 -31.18 12.61
N GLN A 61 4.89 -30.05 12.59
CA GLN A 61 4.90 -29.10 11.46
C GLN A 61 6.32 -28.60 11.16
N LYS A 62 7.09 -28.25 12.19
CA LYS A 62 8.46 -27.76 12.04
C LYS A 62 9.40 -28.84 11.49
N ARG A 63 9.21 -30.11 11.85
CA ARG A 63 9.98 -31.24 11.28
C ARG A 63 9.70 -31.41 9.79
N ILE A 64 8.43 -31.44 9.39
CA ILE A 64 8.02 -31.59 7.98
C ILE A 64 8.54 -30.43 7.12
N ILE A 65 8.45 -29.20 7.62
CA ILE A 65 8.99 -28.01 6.93
C ILE A 65 10.50 -28.12 6.74
N ASN A 66 11.23 -28.51 7.78
CA ASN A 66 12.69 -28.63 7.71
C ASN A 66 13.13 -29.76 6.77
N GLU A 67 12.39 -30.86 6.73
CA GLU A 67 12.63 -31.96 5.82
C GLU A 67 12.39 -31.53 4.37
N ASN A 68 11.23 -30.96 4.06
CA ASN A 68 10.92 -30.44 2.73
C ASN A 68 11.91 -29.36 2.27
N LYS A 69 12.35 -28.48 3.18
CA LYS A 69 13.37 -27.46 2.91
C LYS A 69 14.73 -28.10 2.57
N LYS A 70 15.11 -29.20 3.21
CA LYS A 70 16.32 -29.97 2.89
C LYS A 70 16.27 -30.54 1.47
N TYR A 71 15.08 -30.90 1.00
CA TYR A 71 14.85 -31.42 -0.35
C TYR A 71 14.49 -30.34 -1.40
N GLY A 72 14.52 -29.05 -1.02
CA GLY A 72 14.19 -27.95 -1.92
C GLY A 72 12.71 -27.92 -2.37
N ARG A 73 11.83 -28.60 -1.64
CA ARG A 73 10.39 -28.67 -1.94
C ARG A 73 9.60 -27.69 -1.06
N ALA A 74 8.55 -27.12 -1.64
CA ALA A 74 7.59 -26.32 -0.87
C ALA A 74 6.69 -27.25 -0.04
N THR A 75 6.52 -26.95 1.25
CA THR A 75 5.57 -27.66 2.11
C THR A 75 4.16 -27.19 1.81
N ARG A 76 3.26 -28.11 1.45
CA ARG A 76 1.85 -27.80 1.19
C ARG A 76 1.10 -27.58 2.50
N LEU A 77 0.08 -26.72 2.49
CA LEU A 77 -0.76 -26.47 3.67
C LEU A 77 -1.52 -27.73 4.13
N GLU A 78 -1.81 -28.63 3.20
CA GLU A 78 -2.41 -29.95 3.42
C GLU A 78 -1.52 -30.88 4.28
N GLU A 79 -0.20 -30.68 4.26
CA GLU A 79 0.77 -31.47 5.04
C GLU A 79 0.93 -30.94 6.48
N LEU A 80 0.30 -29.80 6.79
CA LEU A 80 0.45 -29.05 8.04
C LEU A 80 -0.84 -29.03 8.88
N SER A 81 -1.96 -29.55 8.36
CA SER A 81 -3.29 -29.57 9.00
C SER A 81 -3.56 -30.80 9.83
#